data_AF-A0A9P1I9P6-F1
#
_entry.id   AF-A0A9P1I9P6-F1
#
_cell.length_a   1.000
_cell.length_b   1.000
_cell.length_c   1.000
_cell.angle_alpha   90.00
_cell.angle_beta   90.00
_cell.angle_gamma   90.00
#
_symmetry.space_group_name_H-M   'P 1'
#
loop_
_entity.id
_entity.type
_entity.pdbx_description
1 polymer ?
#
loop_
_entity_poly.entity_id
_entity_poly.type
_entity_poly.pdbx_seq_one_letter_code
_entity_poly.pdbx_strand_id
1 'polypeptide(L)'
;MDQMWPRGFPLEFIKDHNNGANRQILCQKMRRSSVQQGLVHHDPDVDAIYRLIHADTKTGLDVGFNKYAPSILLAPGTYSPWNSQNTLFHKSAFHILMLPMSVSFRTTDIWRSFFAQKILHLSGLTVSFTPVNAVQFRNSHDFLKDFRDESQVYSDSGKILQFLDAWNCSYQKIEDCMKELAKDFVKNEFWGEDDEKLIDLYIQDLIQVNFKFPGIRENQDSYEASENETEFNVNCRRANFEFSLTQKKSQEKLNNFGDISDWCEESNFTKLADFPSAQDLSQAHQNDYVLQKHQQNVLLIVNNWPWKFGIGHLQRLYQPYFASVVFCGSYYPEEYQNSSQQGFGETQNPFNFIHINPTEIYRGFLGYHCLTLLHEVGLQNIEGYIFMADDAHFNIWQRIDFTRVFHVVGMDVPTSKGWWTNPVYGTPAAKRIISEIQNTTDTEKLEAWKKFETGLRTFGYISPNQTAADDLLSGKGRSVSDFFYIPKSEIDYYSTIMRIFFENKLFLELAVNRFIRSVRHQTSNLRATSYLWGNRGKWPEVYNVNMVAMHPLKLSAFKFPNENRRKYCEKILKPWHEILFKKSGNYTVKMDDEPDYMNG
;
A
#
# COMPACT_ATOMS: atom_id res chain seq x y z
N MET A 1 4.10 16.92 15.85
CA MET A 1 2.99 17.57 15.13
C MET A 1 2.04 16.43 14.86
N ASP A 2 1.32 16.00 15.91
CA ASP A 2 0.85 14.60 15.98
C ASP A 2 -0.66 14.47 15.70
N GLN A 3 -1.35 15.60 15.50
CA GLN A 3 -2.75 15.64 15.10
C GLN A 3 -2.97 16.83 14.16
N MET A 4 -3.44 16.58 12.94
CA MET A 4 -3.83 17.58 11.95
C MET A 4 -5.20 17.16 11.39
N TRP A 5 -6.10 18.12 11.20
CA TRP A 5 -7.45 17.87 10.70
C TRP A 5 -7.83 18.91 9.63
N PRO A 6 -8.66 18.52 8.64
CA PRO A 6 -9.12 19.47 7.63
C PRO A 6 -10.11 20.46 8.22
N ARG A 7 -10.22 21.64 7.60
CA ARG A 7 -11.29 22.59 7.88
C ARG A 7 -12.65 21.91 7.68
N GLY A 8 -13.55 22.00 8.65
CA GLY A 8 -14.82 21.29 8.63
C GLY A 8 -14.88 19.98 9.41
N PHE A 9 -13.75 19.48 9.91
CA PHE A 9 -13.77 18.31 10.77
C PHE A 9 -14.48 18.65 12.09
N PRO A 10 -15.45 17.84 12.56
CA PRO A 10 -16.15 18.13 13.82
C PRO A 10 -15.20 18.09 15.01
N LEU A 11 -15.09 19.21 15.73
CA LEU A 11 -14.07 19.40 16.77
C LEU A 11 -14.30 18.46 17.97
N GLU A 12 -15.54 18.07 18.23
CA GLU A 12 -15.92 17.09 19.26
C GLU A 12 -15.32 15.69 19.02
N PHE A 13 -14.93 15.37 17.79
CA PHE A 13 -14.35 14.08 17.43
C PHE A 13 -12.83 14.11 17.23
N ILE A 14 -12.14 15.24 17.46
CA ILE A 14 -10.68 15.31 17.26
C ILE A 14 -9.93 14.26 18.09
N LYS A 15 -10.41 13.99 19.31
CA LYS A 15 -9.80 12.99 20.20
C LYS A 15 -10.49 11.62 20.15
N ASP A 16 -11.78 11.61 19.85
CA ASP A 16 -12.65 10.44 20.01
C ASP A 16 -13.20 9.90 18.68
N HIS A 17 -12.54 10.21 17.55
CA HIS A 17 -12.94 9.65 16.26
C HIS A 17 -12.67 8.14 16.18
N ASN A 18 -13.50 7.44 15.42
CA ASN A 18 -13.35 6.01 15.14
C ASN A 18 -12.51 5.71 13.87
N ASN A 19 -11.90 6.74 13.26
CA ASN A 19 -10.96 6.64 12.13
C ASN A 19 -9.63 6.00 12.61
N GLY A 20 -9.66 4.71 12.93
CA GLY A 20 -8.53 3.97 13.47
C GLY A 20 -8.01 2.88 12.54
N ALA A 21 -6.88 2.28 12.93
CA ALA A 21 -6.30 1.13 12.26
C ALA A 21 -7.34 0.01 12.07
N ASN A 22 -7.27 -0.70 10.94
CA ASN A 22 -8.19 -1.77 10.51
C ASN A 22 -9.55 -1.33 9.92
N ARG A 23 -9.80 -0.03 9.72
CA ARG A 23 -11.00 0.46 9.01
C ARG A 23 -10.83 0.56 7.50
N GLN A 24 -9.59 0.52 7.02
CA GLN A 24 -9.31 0.62 5.60
C GLN A 24 -9.54 -0.73 4.90
N ILE A 25 -10.05 -0.66 3.68
CA ILE A 25 -10.39 -1.82 2.86
C ILE A 25 -9.72 -1.64 1.51
N LEU A 26 -9.03 -2.68 1.06
CA LEU A 26 -8.46 -2.75 -0.28
C LEU A 26 -9.44 -3.53 -1.16
N CYS A 27 -9.96 -2.89 -2.19
CA CYS A 27 -10.87 -3.51 -3.16
C CYS A 27 -10.23 -3.51 -4.55
N GLN A 28 -10.32 -4.63 -5.26
CA GLN A 28 -9.81 -4.72 -6.63
C GLN A 28 -10.70 -3.95 -7.62
N LYS A 29 -12.02 -4.17 -7.54
CA LYS A 29 -12.99 -3.53 -8.43
C LYS A 29 -13.62 -2.35 -7.70
N MET A 30 -13.28 -1.15 -8.13
CA MET A 30 -13.79 0.11 -7.58
C MET A 30 -14.31 1.00 -8.70
N ARG A 31 -15.41 1.71 -8.44
CA ARG A 31 -15.88 2.74 -9.38
C ARG A 31 -14.98 3.96 -9.25
N ARG A 32 -14.71 4.62 -10.38
CA ARG A 32 -14.01 5.91 -10.38
C ARG A 32 -14.80 6.90 -9.53
N SER A 33 -14.12 7.61 -8.64
CA SER A 33 -14.75 8.67 -7.85
C SER A 33 -15.23 9.81 -8.74
N SER A 34 -16.37 10.40 -8.38
CA SER A 34 -16.95 11.53 -9.11
C SER A 34 -16.37 12.87 -8.68
N VAL A 35 -15.79 12.94 -7.48
CA VAL A 35 -15.03 14.08 -6.98
C VAL A 35 -13.67 13.59 -6.49
N GLN A 36 -12.63 14.36 -6.74
CA GLN A 36 -11.26 14.08 -6.31
C GLN A 36 -10.69 15.35 -5.67
N GLN A 37 -10.37 15.29 -4.39
CA GLN A 37 -9.73 16.38 -3.67
C GLN A 37 -8.23 16.08 -3.51
N GLY A 38 -7.36 16.88 -4.12
CA GLY A 38 -5.92 16.72 -3.96
C GLY A 38 -5.40 17.37 -2.68
N LEU A 39 -4.47 16.70 -2.01
CA LEU A 39 -3.69 17.31 -0.93
C LEU A 39 -2.72 18.37 -1.46
N VAL A 40 -2.32 19.30 -0.60
CA VAL A 40 -1.54 20.48 -0.97
C VAL A 40 -0.38 20.65 0.00
N HIS A 41 0.84 20.80 -0.53
CA HIS A 41 2.03 21.10 0.27
C HIS A 41 2.07 22.55 0.73
N HIS A 42 2.92 22.80 1.74
CA HIS A 42 3.20 24.09 2.36
C HIS A 42 2.02 24.57 3.19
N ASP A 43 0.96 25.09 2.57
CA ASP A 43 -0.17 25.68 3.28
C ASP A 43 -1.54 24.99 3.00
N PRO A 44 -1.77 23.76 3.55
CA PRO A 44 -2.98 22.98 3.31
C PRO A 44 -4.23 23.62 3.95
N ASP A 45 -5.41 23.19 3.51
CA ASP A 45 -6.69 23.70 4.03
C ASP A 45 -7.10 23.05 5.36
N VAL A 46 -6.44 23.51 6.41
CA VAL A 46 -6.78 23.30 7.81
C VAL A 46 -7.48 24.54 8.35
N ASP A 47 -8.25 24.36 9.44
CA ASP A 47 -9.00 25.46 10.03
C ASP A 47 -8.14 26.55 10.68
N ALA A 48 -8.78 27.66 11.03
CA ALA A 48 -8.12 28.77 11.69
C ALA A 48 -7.55 28.41 13.08
N ILE A 49 -8.14 27.47 13.81
CA ILE A 49 -7.62 27.01 15.11
C ILE A 49 -6.24 26.38 14.93
N TYR A 50 -6.10 25.45 14.00
CA TYR A 50 -4.82 24.81 13.70
C TYR A 50 -3.78 25.85 13.24
N ARG A 51 -4.17 26.80 12.39
CA ARG A 51 -3.30 27.89 11.93
C ARG A 51 -2.85 28.79 13.08
N LEU A 52 -3.75 29.16 14.00
CA LEU A 52 -3.40 29.99 15.17
C LEU A 52 -2.35 29.32 16.07
N ILE A 53 -2.36 27.99 16.15
CA ILE A 53 -1.44 27.23 17.01
C ILE A 53 -0.10 26.95 16.32
N HIS A 54 -0.11 26.72 15.00
CA HIS A 54 1.03 26.13 14.29
C HIS A 54 1.62 26.98 13.15
N ALA A 55 0.91 27.97 12.63
CA ALA A 55 1.40 28.77 11.50
C ALA A 55 2.28 29.93 11.95
N ASP A 56 3.29 30.25 11.13
CA ASP A 56 3.99 31.52 11.24
C ASP A 56 3.11 32.66 10.70
N THR A 57 3.13 33.81 11.38
CA THR A 57 2.30 34.96 11.02
C THR A 57 2.64 35.60 9.65
N LYS A 58 3.85 35.38 9.14
CA LYS A 58 4.32 35.93 7.86
C LYS A 58 4.32 34.88 6.77
N THR A 59 4.79 33.67 7.07
CA THR A 59 5.00 32.61 6.06
C THR A 59 3.91 31.54 6.05
N GLY A 60 3.00 31.55 7.02
CA GLY A 60 1.93 30.55 7.12
C GLY A 60 2.45 29.20 7.63
N LEU A 61 1.83 28.12 7.15
CA LEU A 61 2.26 26.76 7.42
C LEU A 61 3.36 26.32 6.44
N ASP A 62 4.17 25.36 6.85
CA ASP A 62 5.15 24.66 6.00
C ASP A 62 5.02 23.14 6.19
N VAL A 63 3.94 22.58 5.65
CA VAL A 63 3.57 21.16 5.82
C VAL A 63 3.99 20.33 4.61
N GLY A 64 4.80 19.30 4.89
CA GLY A 64 5.12 18.21 3.98
C GLY A 64 4.22 16.98 4.22
N PHE A 65 3.64 16.43 3.15
CA PHE A 65 3.03 15.11 3.16
C PHE A 65 3.94 14.05 2.53
N ASN A 66 3.66 12.79 2.84
CA ASN A 66 4.41 11.67 2.30
C ASN A 66 4.14 11.51 0.78
N LYS A 67 5.22 11.53 -0.01
CA LYS A 67 5.15 11.41 -1.48
C LYS A 67 4.77 10.02 -2.01
N TYR A 68 4.75 9.00 -1.15
CA TYR A 68 4.45 7.61 -1.52
C TYR A 68 3.00 7.20 -1.24
N ALA A 69 2.25 8.03 -0.49
CA ALA A 69 0.88 7.72 -0.12
C ALA A 69 -0.01 7.47 -1.36
N PRO A 70 -0.95 6.52 -1.29
CA PRO A 70 -1.92 6.28 -2.36
C PRO A 70 -3.12 7.22 -2.24
N SER A 71 -4.00 7.21 -3.23
CA SER A 71 -5.32 7.82 -3.12
C SER A 71 -6.22 7.00 -2.20
N ILE A 72 -7.11 7.67 -1.47
CA ILE A 72 -8.12 7.04 -0.62
C ILE A 72 -9.52 7.41 -1.12
N LEU A 73 -10.41 6.43 -1.23
CA LEU A 73 -11.81 6.63 -1.60
C LEU A 73 -12.68 6.51 -0.36
N LEU A 74 -13.69 7.38 -0.24
CA LEU A 74 -14.70 7.28 0.81
C LEU A 74 -15.84 6.39 0.34
N ALA A 75 -16.10 5.33 1.11
CA ALA A 75 -17.28 4.50 0.90
C ALA A 75 -18.55 5.32 1.18
N PRO A 76 -19.68 5.03 0.50
CA PRO A 76 -20.96 5.63 0.84
C PRO A 76 -21.25 5.53 2.35
N GLY A 77 -21.72 6.63 2.95
CA GLY A 77 -21.91 6.74 4.40
C GLY A 77 -20.69 7.25 5.17
N THR A 78 -19.50 7.32 4.54
CA THR A 78 -18.32 7.98 5.12
C THR A 78 -18.23 9.41 4.63
N TYR A 79 -18.01 10.37 5.54
CA TYR A 79 -17.94 11.79 5.22
C TYR A 79 -16.57 12.36 5.57
N SER A 80 -16.04 13.21 4.68
CA SER A 80 -14.91 14.10 4.97
C SER A 80 -15.15 15.45 4.30
N PRO A 81 -14.86 16.58 4.95
CA PRO A 81 -15.00 17.88 4.31
C PRO A 81 -13.97 18.05 3.18
N TRP A 82 -14.36 18.81 2.16
CA TRP A 82 -13.41 19.32 1.15
C TRP A 82 -13.79 20.74 0.70
N ASN A 83 -12.78 21.50 0.33
CA ASN A 83 -12.95 22.86 -0.20
C ASN A 83 -13.03 22.86 -1.74
N SER A 84 -13.10 24.02 -2.39
CA SER A 84 -13.14 24.07 -3.86
C SER A 84 -11.76 24.19 -4.54
N GLN A 85 -10.68 24.28 -3.77
CA GLN A 85 -9.30 24.38 -4.25
C GLN A 85 -8.73 22.98 -4.50
N ASN A 86 -7.98 22.80 -5.59
CA ASN A 86 -7.38 21.50 -5.94
C ASN A 86 -8.40 20.35 -6.00
N THR A 87 -9.64 20.65 -6.39
CA THR A 87 -10.73 19.68 -6.52
C THR A 87 -11.05 19.46 -7.99
N LEU A 88 -11.08 18.20 -8.42
CA LEU A 88 -11.53 17.79 -9.74
C LEU A 88 -12.94 17.21 -9.65
N PHE A 89 -13.85 17.75 -10.44
CA PHE A 89 -15.22 17.26 -10.56
C PHE A 89 -15.40 16.53 -11.89
N HIS A 90 -15.76 15.26 -11.84
CA HIS A 90 -16.17 14.51 -13.02
C HIS A 90 -17.55 15.00 -13.51
N LYS A 91 -17.85 14.83 -14.80
CA LYS A 91 -19.14 15.21 -15.39
C LYS A 91 -20.35 14.66 -14.62
N SER A 92 -20.23 13.47 -14.02
CA SER A 92 -21.30 12.89 -13.20
C SER A 92 -21.63 13.70 -11.95
N ALA A 93 -20.67 14.45 -11.39
CA ALA A 93 -20.85 15.32 -10.22
C ALA A 93 -21.18 16.78 -10.58
N PHE A 94 -21.47 17.10 -11.85
CA PHE A 94 -21.74 18.48 -12.24
C PHE A 94 -22.93 19.07 -11.46
N HIS A 95 -23.96 18.27 -11.17
CA HIS A 95 -25.15 18.68 -10.44
C HIS A 95 -24.93 19.09 -8.97
N ILE A 96 -23.73 18.89 -8.39
CA ILE A 96 -23.44 19.28 -6.99
C ILE A 96 -22.50 20.49 -6.87
N LEU A 97 -22.28 21.24 -7.96
CA LEU A 97 -21.33 22.36 -7.99
C LEU A 97 -21.84 23.66 -7.36
N MET A 98 -23.15 23.78 -7.11
CA MET A 98 -23.73 24.97 -6.49
C MET A 98 -23.13 25.20 -5.10
N LEU A 99 -22.84 26.47 -4.78
CA LEU A 99 -22.34 26.92 -3.49
C LEU A 99 -23.44 27.71 -2.76
N PRO A 100 -23.69 27.44 -1.46
CA PRO A 100 -24.61 28.25 -0.66
C PRO A 100 -24.04 29.65 -0.45
N MET A 101 -24.92 30.65 -0.47
CA MET A 101 -24.58 32.08 -0.37
C MET A 101 -25.10 32.73 0.91
N SER A 102 -25.96 32.06 1.69
CA SER A 102 -26.40 32.57 3.00
C SER A 102 -25.35 32.43 4.12
N VAL A 103 -24.27 31.68 3.88
CA VAL A 103 -23.21 31.38 4.85
C VAL A 103 -21.91 32.12 4.53
N SER A 104 -20.98 32.15 5.48
CA SER A 104 -19.68 32.80 5.27
C SER A 104 -18.89 32.16 4.12
N PHE A 105 -17.98 32.94 3.51
CA PHE A 105 -17.10 32.43 2.45
C PHE A 105 -16.15 31.33 2.93
N ARG A 106 -15.89 31.23 4.24
CA ARG A 106 -15.06 30.17 4.84
C ARG A 106 -15.87 28.90 5.16
N THR A 107 -17.20 28.99 5.15
CA THR A 107 -18.15 27.90 5.43
C THR A 107 -18.72 27.28 4.15
N THR A 108 -18.94 28.11 3.12
CA THR A 108 -19.72 27.74 1.92
C THR A 108 -19.30 26.43 1.24
N ASP A 109 -18.00 26.27 0.94
CA ASP A 109 -17.49 25.11 0.21
C ASP A 109 -17.43 23.85 1.08
N ILE A 110 -17.18 24.01 2.38
CA ILE A 110 -17.20 22.95 3.37
C ILE A 110 -18.62 22.39 3.52
N TRP A 111 -19.64 23.22 3.73
CA TRP A 111 -21.02 22.72 3.89
C TRP A 111 -21.59 22.19 2.58
N ARG A 112 -21.25 22.81 1.44
CA ARG A 112 -21.51 22.23 0.12
C ARG A 112 -20.94 20.82 -0.02
N SER A 113 -19.77 20.53 0.58
CA SER A 113 -19.18 19.19 0.50
C SER A 113 -20.00 18.14 1.24
N PHE A 114 -20.58 18.45 2.39
CA PHE A 114 -21.43 17.51 3.13
C PHE A 114 -22.76 17.27 2.40
N PHE A 115 -23.40 18.34 1.92
CA PHE A 115 -24.61 18.25 1.07
C PHE A 115 -24.34 17.39 -0.18
N ALA A 116 -23.25 17.70 -0.91
CA ALA A 116 -22.86 16.99 -2.11
C ALA A 116 -22.58 15.50 -1.85
N GLN A 117 -21.91 15.15 -0.75
CA GLN A 117 -21.67 13.75 -0.38
C GLN A 117 -22.97 12.98 -0.25
N LYS A 118 -23.96 13.51 0.47
CA LYS A 118 -25.24 12.82 0.65
C LYS A 118 -25.91 12.54 -0.70
N ILE A 119 -25.97 13.54 -1.58
CA ILE A 119 -26.55 13.40 -2.92
C ILE A 119 -25.77 12.40 -3.78
N LEU A 120 -24.43 12.46 -3.79
CA LEU A 120 -23.60 11.51 -4.52
C LEU A 120 -23.79 10.07 -4.03
N HIS A 121 -23.90 9.86 -2.72
CA HIS A 121 -24.09 8.55 -2.10
C HIS A 121 -25.42 7.90 -2.54
N LEU A 122 -26.50 8.67 -2.74
CA LEU A 122 -27.78 8.13 -3.25
C LEU A 122 -27.63 7.46 -4.64
N SER A 123 -26.67 7.91 -5.45
CA SER A 123 -26.38 7.33 -6.77
C SER A 123 -25.21 6.34 -6.78
N GLY A 124 -24.68 5.98 -5.60
CA GLY A 124 -23.46 5.18 -5.45
C GLY A 124 -22.23 5.84 -6.08
N LEU A 125 -22.23 7.17 -6.19
CA LEU A 125 -21.07 7.96 -6.59
C LEU A 125 -20.25 8.30 -5.34
N THR A 126 -18.94 8.36 -5.50
CA THR A 126 -18.00 8.47 -4.37
C THR A 126 -17.04 9.63 -4.54
N VAL A 127 -16.36 9.94 -3.45
CA VAL A 127 -15.35 10.99 -3.36
C VAL A 127 -14.03 10.33 -3.04
N SER A 128 -12.93 10.81 -3.61
CA SER A 128 -11.59 10.39 -3.21
C SER A 128 -10.72 11.57 -2.84
N PHE A 129 -9.72 11.30 -2.01
CA PHE A 129 -8.64 12.20 -1.69
C PHE A 129 -7.37 11.66 -2.34
N THR A 130 -6.69 12.50 -3.12
CA THR A 130 -5.49 12.12 -3.84
C THR A 130 -4.24 12.65 -3.15
N PRO A 131 -3.08 11.99 -3.33
CA PRO A 131 -1.80 12.45 -2.79
C PRO A 131 -1.45 13.85 -3.27
N VAL A 132 -0.44 14.46 -2.64
CA VAL A 132 -0.08 15.83 -2.96
C VAL A 132 0.33 15.98 -4.43
N ASN A 133 -0.31 16.92 -5.10
CA ASN A 133 -0.08 17.30 -6.48
C ASN A 133 0.00 18.83 -6.68
N ALA A 134 -0.08 19.61 -5.60
CA ALA A 134 0.00 21.06 -5.62
C ALA A 134 0.80 21.61 -4.44
N VAL A 135 1.38 22.81 -4.60
CA VAL A 135 2.03 23.59 -3.53
C VAL A 135 1.31 24.92 -3.44
N GLN A 136 0.92 25.32 -2.23
CA GLN A 136 0.16 26.55 -2.04
C GLN A 136 0.94 27.57 -1.21
N PHE A 137 1.14 28.74 -1.82
CA PHE A 137 1.68 29.93 -1.19
C PHE A 137 0.54 30.92 -0.98
N ARG A 138 0.13 31.12 0.28
CA ARG A 138 -0.90 32.11 0.63
C ARG A 138 -0.25 33.43 1.07
N ASN A 139 -1.01 34.51 0.97
CA ASN A 139 -0.67 35.77 1.62
C ASN A 139 -0.91 35.66 3.14
N SER A 140 -0.29 36.52 3.94
CA SER A 140 -0.57 36.59 5.38
C SER A 140 -2.07 36.87 5.63
N HIS A 141 -2.75 35.92 6.27
CA HIS A 141 -4.16 36.03 6.66
C HIS A 141 -4.27 36.55 8.10
N ASP A 142 -5.38 37.23 8.41
CA ASP A 142 -5.79 37.46 9.81
C ASP A 142 -6.50 36.20 10.32
N PHE A 143 -5.74 35.31 10.98
CA PHE A 143 -6.27 34.04 11.47
C PHE A 143 -7.36 34.22 12.56
N LEU A 144 -7.39 35.36 13.28
CA LEU A 144 -8.45 35.64 14.24
C LEU A 144 -9.75 36.04 13.54
N LYS A 145 -9.65 36.74 12.40
CA LYS A 145 -10.80 36.99 11.54
C LYS A 145 -11.31 35.68 10.94
N ASP A 146 -10.42 34.85 10.39
CA ASP A 146 -10.80 33.55 9.83
C ASP A 146 -11.50 32.67 10.88
N PHE A 147 -11.01 32.66 12.12
CA PHE A 147 -11.66 31.94 13.23
C PHE A 147 -13.10 32.42 13.49
N ARG A 148 -13.36 33.73 13.41
CA ARG A 148 -14.72 34.27 13.53
C ARG A 148 -15.59 33.89 12.33
N ASP A 149 -15.04 33.96 11.12
CA ASP A 149 -15.76 33.62 9.90
C ASP A 149 -16.06 32.11 9.78
N GLU A 150 -15.28 31.26 10.48
CA GLU A 150 -15.44 29.80 10.54
C GLU A 150 -16.32 29.33 11.72
N SER A 151 -16.90 30.23 12.52
CA SER A 151 -17.59 29.85 13.77
C SER A 151 -18.68 28.78 13.60
N GLN A 152 -19.47 28.88 12.53
CA GLN A 152 -20.53 27.93 12.20
C GLN A 152 -19.99 26.55 11.85
N VAL A 153 -18.83 26.49 11.18
CA VAL A 153 -18.16 25.23 10.84
C VAL A 153 -17.81 24.47 12.11
N TYR A 154 -17.33 25.16 13.14
CA TYR A 154 -16.98 24.55 14.42
C TYR A 154 -18.20 24.05 15.20
N SER A 155 -19.33 24.78 15.16
CA SER A 155 -20.51 24.47 15.96
C SER A 155 -21.44 23.43 15.35
N ASP A 156 -21.49 23.34 14.01
CA ASP A 156 -22.59 22.64 13.33
C ASP A 156 -22.13 21.51 12.39
N SER A 157 -20.84 21.36 12.09
CA SER A 157 -20.35 20.23 11.27
C SER A 157 -20.82 18.87 11.80
N GLY A 158 -20.70 18.61 13.11
CA GLY A 158 -21.19 17.36 13.70
C GLY A 158 -22.70 17.20 13.63
N LYS A 159 -23.47 18.29 13.80
CA LYS A 159 -24.93 18.27 13.68
C LYS A 159 -25.38 17.96 12.26
N ILE A 160 -24.72 18.55 11.25
CA ILE A 160 -24.97 18.26 9.84
C ILE A 160 -24.72 16.79 9.56
N LEU A 161 -23.61 16.22 10.03
CA LEU A 161 -23.31 14.81 9.81
C LEU A 161 -24.33 13.88 10.48
N GLN A 162 -24.74 14.17 11.72
CA GLN A 162 -25.80 13.42 12.41
C GLN A 162 -27.14 13.49 11.66
N PHE A 163 -27.49 14.67 11.16
CA PHE A 163 -28.68 14.86 10.35
C PHE A 163 -28.59 14.06 9.03
N LEU A 164 -27.47 14.17 8.31
CA LEU A 164 -27.27 13.50 7.03
C LEU A 164 -27.22 11.98 7.15
N ASP A 165 -26.71 11.44 8.25
CA ASP A 165 -26.71 10.00 8.53
C ASP A 165 -28.15 9.47 8.66
N ALA A 166 -29.01 10.19 9.38
CA ALA A 166 -30.41 9.84 9.57
C ALA A 166 -31.33 10.18 8.37
N TRP A 167 -30.92 11.10 7.50
CA TRP A 167 -31.74 11.58 6.40
C TRP A 167 -31.88 10.55 5.27
N ASN A 168 -33.07 10.41 4.70
CA ASN A 168 -33.33 9.56 3.54
C ASN A 168 -34.25 10.28 2.55
N CYS A 169 -34.03 10.05 1.26
CA CYS A 169 -34.89 10.59 0.23
C CYS A 169 -36.06 9.64 -0.07
N SER A 170 -37.27 10.20 -0.21
CA SER A 170 -38.47 9.43 -0.60
C SER A 170 -38.74 9.45 -2.12
N TYR A 171 -38.06 10.32 -2.86
CA TYR A 171 -38.20 10.48 -4.30
C TYR A 171 -37.35 9.49 -5.10
N GLN A 172 -37.78 9.25 -6.34
CA GLN A 172 -37.11 8.36 -7.28
C GLN A 172 -36.06 9.07 -8.15
N LYS A 173 -36.08 10.40 -8.15
CA LYS A 173 -35.23 11.25 -8.96
C LYS A 173 -34.28 12.04 -8.08
N ILE A 174 -33.01 12.07 -8.45
CA ILE A 174 -31.97 12.72 -7.63
C ILE A 174 -32.19 14.22 -7.53
N GLU A 175 -32.70 14.85 -8.59
CA GLU A 175 -33.03 16.27 -8.60
C GLU A 175 -34.14 16.62 -7.60
N ASP A 176 -35.11 15.74 -7.38
CA ASP A 176 -36.16 15.94 -6.38
C ASP A 176 -35.61 15.74 -4.96
N CYS A 177 -34.72 14.76 -4.76
CA CYS A 177 -33.98 14.58 -3.50
C CYS A 177 -33.12 15.79 -3.14
N MET A 178 -32.47 16.42 -4.13
CA MET A 178 -31.67 17.62 -3.92
C MET A 178 -32.52 18.78 -3.39
N LYS A 179 -33.72 18.97 -3.93
CA LYS A 179 -34.66 20.01 -3.49
C LYS A 179 -35.16 19.74 -2.07
N GLU A 180 -35.55 18.49 -1.80
CA GLU A 180 -35.96 18.07 -0.46
C GLU A 180 -34.86 18.30 0.56
N LEU A 181 -33.61 17.91 0.25
CA LEU A 181 -32.48 18.10 1.13
C LEU A 181 -32.18 19.59 1.36
N ALA A 182 -32.28 20.43 0.32
CA ALA A 182 -32.04 21.87 0.44
C ALA A 182 -33.07 22.53 1.36
N LYS A 183 -34.35 22.17 1.20
CA LYS A 183 -35.45 22.61 2.07
C LYS A 183 -35.23 22.16 3.52
N ASP A 184 -34.80 20.92 3.73
CA ASP A 184 -34.53 20.43 5.08
C ASP A 184 -33.29 21.09 5.70
N PHE A 185 -32.27 21.44 4.90
CA PHE A 185 -31.13 22.23 5.37
C PHE A 185 -31.57 23.61 5.87
N VAL A 186 -32.52 24.27 5.18
CA VAL A 186 -33.10 25.54 5.64
C VAL A 186 -33.91 25.35 6.91
N LYS A 187 -34.74 24.29 6.99
CA LYS A 187 -35.55 23.97 8.17
C LYS A 187 -34.70 23.71 9.43
N ASN A 188 -33.50 23.13 9.26
CA ASN A 188 -32.56 22.89 10.34
C ASN A 188 -31.60 24.07 10.58
N GLU A 189 -31.85 25.23 9.96
CA GLU A 189 -31.06 26.46 10.11
C GLU A 189 -29.59 26.33 9.66
N PHE A 190 -29.29 25.33 8.82
CA PHE A 190 -27.98 25.21 8.19
C PHE A 190 -27.85 26.19 7.02
N TRP A 191 -28.91 26.42 6.25
CA TRP A 191 -28.92 27.41 5.16
C TRP A 191 -30.07 28.39 5.30
N GLY A 192 -30.00 29.52 4.60
CA GLY A 192 -31.09 30.47 4.46
C GLY A 192 -32.01 30.15 3.27
N GLU A 193 -33.21 30.74 3.25
CA GLU A 193 -34.23 30.49 2.21
C GLU A 193 -33.77 30.74 0.77
N ASP A 194 -32.81 31.66 0.58
CA ASP A 194 -32.30 31.96 -0.76
C ASP A 194 -31.43 30.82 -1.33
N ASP A 195 -30.83 29.98 -0.48
CA ASP A 195 -30.07 28.82 -0.94
C ASP A 195 -30.98 27.71 -1.47
N GLU A 196 -32.15 27.49 -0.85
CA GLU A 196 -33.17 26.57 -1.38
C GLU A 196 -33.62 27.00 -2.77
N LYS A 197 -33.94 28.30 -2.94
CA LYS A 197 -34.31 28.87 -4.25
C LYS A 197 -33.17 28.71 -5.26
N LEU A 198 -31.92 28.89 -4.83
CA LEU A 198 -30.76 28.75 -5.71
C LEU A 198 -30.56 27.30 -6.18
N ILE A 199 -30.79 26.29 -5.33
CA ILE A 199 -30.80 24.88 -5.74
C ILE A 199 -31.87 24.64 -6.80
N ASP A 200 -33.08 25.15 -6.60
CA ASP A 200 -34.17 25.02 -7.55
C ASP A 200 -33.83 25.60 -8.93
N LEU A 201 -33.29 26.82 -8.95
CA LEU A 201 -32.86 27.48 -10.19
C LEU A 201 -31.73 26.70 -10.87
N TYR A 202 -30.73 26.25 -10.09
CA TYR A 202 -29.62 25.48 -10.64
C TYR A 202 -30.08 24.17 -11.29
N ILE A 203 -31.02 23.46 -10.66
CA ILE A 203 -31.61 22.25 -11.24
C ILE A 203 -32.37 22.56 -12.53
N GLN A 204 -33.12 23.67 -12.58
CA GLN A 204 -33.82 24.09 -13.79
C GLN A 204 -32.84 24.38 -14.94
N ASP A 205 -31.73 25.05 -14.67
CA ASP A 205 -30.68 25.32 -15.65
C ASP A 205 -30.07 24.00 -16.18
N LEU A 206 -29.79 23.05 -15.30
CA LEU A 206 -29.30 21.72 -15.68
C LEU A 206 -30.27 20.97 -16.58
N ILE A 207 -31.58 21.03 -16.29
CA ILE A 207 -32.62 20.45 -17.15
C ILE A 207 -32.63 21.13 -18.52
N GLN A 208 -32.53 22.46 -18.57
CA GLN A 208 -32.52 23.23 -19.83
C GLN A 208 -31.33 22.87 -20.73
N VAL A 209 -30.16 22.60 -20.15
CA VAL A 209 -28.98 22.16 -20.91
C VAL A 209 -28.95 20.64 -21.18
N ASN A 210 -30.05 19.94 -20.92
CA ASN A 210 -30.19 18.49 -21.07
C ASN A 210 -29.13 17.69 -20.28
N PHE A 211 -28.81 18.14 -19.07
CA PHE A 211 -27.94 17.39 -18.18
C PHE A 211 -28.59 16.05 -17.81
N LYS A 212 -27.80 14.98 -17.89
CA LYS A 212 -28.24 13.64 -17.50
C LYS A 212 -27.91 13.40 -16.04
N PHE A 213 -28.90 13.56 -15.18
CA PHE A 213 -28.79 13.24 -13.77
C PHE A 213 -28.51 11.75 -13.55
N PRO A 214 -27.66 11.39 -12.56
CA PRO A 214 -27.46 10.00 -12.19
C PRO A 214 -28.72 9.41 -11.54
N GLY A 215 -29.00 8.13 -11.80
CA GLY A 215 -30.11 7.43 -11.13
C GLY A 215 -29.79 7.12 -9.67
N ILE A 216 -30.82 7.05 -8.83
CA ILE A 216 -30.73 6.56 -7.45
C ILE A 216 -30.50 5.04 -7.46
N ARG A 217 -29.72 4.53 -6.50
CA ARG A 217 -29.41 3.10 -6.38
C ARG A 217 -29.80 2.59 -4.99
N GLU A 218 -30.65 1.56 -4.95
CA GLU A 218 -31.06 0.89 -3.71
C GLU A 218 -29.93 0.03 -3.12
N ASN A 219 -29.16 -0.66 -3.95
CA ASN A 219 -27.98 -1.43 -3.52
C ASN A 219 -26.72 -0.61 -3.80
N GLN A 220 -26.23 0.11 -2.79
CA GLN A 220 -24.91 0.73 -2.84
C GLN A 220 -23.85 -0.38 -2.94
N ASP A 221 -22.77 -0.13 -3.69
CA ASP A 221 -21.63 -1.04 -3.69
C ASP A 221 -21.10 -1.12 -2.25
N SER A 222 -21.32 -2.24 -1.55
CA SER A 222 -20.76 -2.42 -0.21
C SER A 222 -19.26 -2.64 -0.38
N TYR A 223 -18.48 -1.59 -0.13
CA TYR A 223 -17.03 -1.67 -0.02
C TYR A 223 -16.67 -2.32 1.33
N GLU A 224 -17.21 -3.50 1.58
CA GLU A 224 -17.04 -4.27 2.82
C GLU A 224 -16.04 -5.40 2.58
N ALA A 225 -15.16 -5.63 3.56
CA ALA A 225 -14.25 -6.75 3.49
C ALA A 225 -15.02 -8.07 3.69
N SER A 226 -14.67 -9.11 2.93
CA SER A 226 -15.28 -10.44 3.13
C SER A 226 -15.03 -10.95 4.56
N GLU A 227 -16.10 -11.32 5.26
CA GLU A 227 -16.03 -12.00 6.55
C GLU A 227 -15.77 -13.52 6.39
N ASN A 228 -15.94 -14.04 5.18
CA ASN A 228 -15.75 -15.46 4.89
C ASN A 228 -14.30 -15.76 4.52
N GLU A 229 -13.50 -16.11 5.53
CA GLU A 229 -12.08 -16.49 5.39
C GLU A 229 -11.83 -17.75 4.51
N THR A 230 -12.90 -18.46 4.11
CA THR A 230 -12.84 -19.60 3.17
C THR A 230 -13.11 -19.22 1.71
N GLU A 231 -13.50 -17.97 1.46
CA GLU A 231 -13.73 -17.45 0.12
C GLU A 231 -12.41 -17.22 -0.61
N PHE A 232 -12.33 -17.72 -1.84
CA PHE A 232 -11.19 -17.55 -2.73
C PHE A 232 -11.48 -16.42 -3.72
N ASN A 233 -10.48 -15.59 -4.02
CA ASN A 233 -10.57 -14.49 -4.96
C ASN A 233 -11.50 -13.35 -4.49
N VAL A 234 -11.35 -12.93 -3.23
CA VAL A 234 -12.21 -11.89 -2.64
C VAL A 234 -11.92 -10.53 -3.27
N ASN A 235 -12.99 -9.77 -3.58
CA ASN A 235 -12.85 -8.43 -4.15
C ASN A 235 -12.27 -7.44 -3.14
N CYS A 236 -12.87 -7.37 -1.95
CA CYS A 236 -12.55 -6.42 -0.90
C CYS A 236 -12.01 -7.15 0.33
N ARG A 237 -10.92 -6.63 0.91
CA ARG A 237 -10.20 -7.24 2.04
C ARG A 237 -9.71 -6.19 3.03
N ARG A 238 -9.54 -6.59 4.29
CA ARG A 238 -9.00 -5.72 5.34
C ARG A 238 -7.57 -5.29 4.98
N ALA A 239 -7.26 -4.02 5.15
CA ALA A 239 -5.91 -3.50 4.96
C ALA A 239 -5.66 -2.31 5.91
N ASN A 240 -4.40 -1.89 6.01
CA ASN A 240 -4.05 -0.64 6.68
C ASN A 240 -2.82 -0.04 6.00
N PHE A 241 -2.87 1.27 5.76
CA PHE A 241 -1.79 2.06 5.22
C PHE A 241 -1.73 3.40 5.94
N GLU A 242 -0.59 3.64 6.56
CA GLU A 242 -0.25 4.83 7.31
C GLU A 242 1.09 5.39 6.83
N PHE A 243 1.15 6.71 6.76
CA PHE A 243 2.32 7.41 6.26
C PHE A 243 2.65 8.59 7.18
N SER A 244 3.90 8.64 7.66
CA SER A 244 4.37 9.74 8.50
C SER A 244 4.52 11.04 7.70
N LEU A 245 4.12 12.17 8.29
CA LEU A 245 4.26 13.53 7.71
C LEU A 245 5.71 13.97 7.61
N THR A 246 6.54 13.64 8.60
CA THR A 246 7.99 13.92 8.59
C THR A 246 8.77 12.63 8.84
N GLN A 247 9.84 12.41 8.09
CA GLN A 247 10.64 11.19 8.18
C GLN A 247 12.02 11.52 8.78
N LYS A 248 12.13 11.48 10.11
CA LYS A 248 13.44 11.48 10.79
C LYS A 248 14.08 10.09 10.71
N LYS A 249 14.26 9.56 9.49
CA LYS A 249 14.66 8.15 9.24
C LYS A 249 15.93 7.75 9.98
N SER A 250 16.92 8.62 10.11
CA SER A 250 18.16 8.28 10.82
C SER A 250 17.96 8.10 12.32
N GLN A 251 17.09 8.90 12.95
CA GLN A 251 16.74 8.69 14.37
C GLN A 251 15.95 7.40 14.54
N GLU A 252 15.03 7.11 13.61
CA GLU A 252 14.27 5.86 13.61
C GLU A 252 15.18 4.63 13.47
N LYS A 253 16.18 4.66 12.57
CA LYS A 253 17.20 3.59 12.44
C LYS A 253 17.94 3.34 13.75
N LEU A 254 18.38 4.41 14.42
CA LEU A 254 19.12 4.34 15.67
C LEU A 254 18.26 3.75 16.79
N ASN A 255 17.02 4.23 16.93
CA ASN A 255 16.09 3.73 17.95
C ASN A 255 15.75 2.25 17.69
N ASN A 256 15.37 1.91 16.45
CA ASN A 256 14.98 0.55 16.09
C ASN A 256 16.13 -0.44 16.27
N PHE A 257 17.36 -0.06 15.93
CA PHE A 257 18.50 -0.94 16.11
C PHE A 257 19.00 -0.97 17.56
N GLY A 258 18.79 0.10 18.33
CA GLY A 258 18.95 0.12 19.79
C GLY A 258 18.05 -0.93 20.45
N ASP A 259 16.76 -0.93 20.11
CA ASP A 259 15.80 -1.96 20.54
C ASP A 259 16.30 -3.39 20.21
N ILE A 260 16.81 -3.60 18.99
CA ILE A 260 17.38 -4.89 18.56
C ILE A 260 18.62 -5.27 19.39
N SER A 261 19.47 -4.29 19.71
CA SER A 261 20.67 -4.49 20.53
C SER A 261 20.32 -4.96 21.94
N ASP A 262 19.33 -4.33 22.56
CA ASP A 262 18.80 -4.72 23.87
C ASP A 262 18.19 -6.13 23.83
N TRP A 263 17.43 -6.45 22.78
CA TRP A 263 16.89 -7.81 22.58
C TRP A 263 17.97 -8.89 22.44
N CYS A 264 19.11 -8.56 21.84
CA CYS A 264 20.25 -9.45 21.75
C CYS A 264 20.90 -9.69 23.12
N GLU A 265 21.04 -8.64 23.92
CA GLU A 265 21.65 -8.69 25.26
C GLU A 265 20.95 -9.70 26.18
N GLU A 266 19.61 -9.82 26.08
CA GLU A 266 18.81 -10.83 26.80
C GLU A 266 19.29 -12.27 26.58
N SER A 267 19.98 -12.57 25.48
CA SER A 267 20.52 -13.91 25.16
C SER A 267 21.99 -14.11 25.52
N ASN A 268 22.52 -13.31 26.45
CA ASN A 268 23.94 -13.27 26.82
C ASN A 268 24.87 -12.92 25.64
N PHE A 269 24.37 -12.14 24.67
CA PHE A 269 25.18 -11.57 23.62
C PHE A 269 25.73 -10.21 24.04
N THR A 270 26.95 -9.86 23.65
CA THR A 270 27.51 -8.53 23.96
C THR A 270 26.71 -7.44 23.27
N LYS A 271 26.25 -6.45 24.03
CA LYS A 271 25.50 -5.31 23.51
C LYS A 271 26.22 -4.65 22.33
N LEU A 272 25.49 -4.42 21.24
CA LEU A 272 25.97 -3.67 20.09
C LEU A 272 25.91 -2.18 20.44
N ALA A 273 27.07 -1.56 20.60
CA ALA A 273 27.25 -0.17 21.04
C ALA A 273 28.08 0.65 20.05
N ASP A 274 28.28 1.94 20.37
CA ASP A 274 28.99 2.94 19.56
C ASP A 274 28.25 3.33 18.27
N PHE A 275 27.00 3.75 18.42
CA PHE A 275 26.22 4.31 17.32
C PHE A 275 26.68 5.74 16.95
N PRO A 276 26.65 6.10 15.66
CA PRO A 276 26.90 7.47 15.22
C PRO A 276 25.74 8.40 15.61
N SER A 277 25.96 9.72 15.52
CA SER A 277 24.86 10.68 15.64
C SER A 277 23.86 10.52 14.48
N ALA A 278 22.60 10.91 14.70
CA ALA A 278 21.58 10.86 13.65
C ALA A 278 21.97 11.69 12.40
N GLN A 279 22.70 12.79 12.61
CA GLN A 279 23.20 13.65 11.53
C GLN A 279 24.30 12.94 10.72
N ASP A 280 25.28 12.34 11.40
CA ASP A 280 26.38 11.61 10.74
C ASP A 280 25.85 10.39 9.97
N LEU A 281 24.88 9.67 10.55
CA LEU A 281 24.22 8.54 9.90
C LEU A 281 23.41 8.99 8.67
N SER A 282 22.72 10.12 8.77
CA SER A 282 22.01 10.70 7.63
C SER A 282 22.95 11.01 6.48
N GLN A 283 24.06 11.69 6.75
CA GLN A 283 25.05 12.03 5.73
C GLN A 283 25.69 10.78 5.11
N ALA A 284 25.99 9.77 5.95
CA ALA A 284 26.52 8.49 5.48
C ALA A 284 25.57 7.79 4.50
N HIS A 285 24.29 7.65 4.86
CA HIS A 285 23.31 6.90 4.07
C HIS A 285 22.78 7.70 2.87
N GLN A 286 22.94 9.02 2.86
CA GLN A 286 22.64 9.86 1.70
C GLN A 286 23.62 9.63 0.55
N ASN A 287 24.87 9.28 0.86
CA ASN A 287 25.90 9.01 -0.14
C ASN A 287 25.95 7.54 -0.60
N ASP A 288 25.20 6.65 0.06
CA ASP A 288 25.14 5.23 -0.28
C ASP A 288 24.09 4.96 -1.37
N TYR A 289 24.55 4.51 -2.53
CA TYR A 289 23.68 4.22 -3.69
C TYR A 289 22.56 3.21 -3.36
N VAL A 290 22.88 2.12 -2.66
CA VAL A 290 21.93 1.02 -2.40
C VAL A 290 20.85 1.49 -1.44
N LEU A 291 21.24 2.17 -0.37
CA LEU A 291 20.29 2.70 0.61
C LEU A 291 19.42 3.82 0.04
N GLN A 292 19.94 4.63 -0.89
CA GLN A 292 19.12 5.58 -1.64
C GLN A 292 18.08 4.87 -2.50
N LYS A 293 18.48 3.80 -3.20
CA LYS A 293 17.54 3.00 -3.99
C LYS A 293 16.47 2.35 -3.13
N HIS A 294 16.82 1.79 -1.97
CA HIS A 294 15.82 1.22 -1.06
C HIS A 294 14.79 2.26 -0.61
N GLN A 295 15.18 3.52 -0.38
CA GLN A 295 14.23 4.59 -0.01
C GLN A 295 13.22 4.93 -1.11
N GLN A 296 13.42 4.47 -2.35
CA GLN A 296 12.50 4.63 -3.47
C GLN A 296 11.73 3.34 -3.79
N ASN A 297 11.97 2.26 -3.07
CA ASN A 297 11.36 0.95 -3.31
C ASN A 297 10.52 0.51 -2.11
N VAL A 298 9.53 -0.33 -2.36
CA VAL A 298 8.66 -0.90 -1.33
C VAL A 298 9.12 -2.31 -1.02
N LEU A 299 9.29 -2.65 0.26
CA LEU A 299 9.52 -4.02 0.68
C LEU A 299 8.20 -4.66 1.09
N LEU A 300 7.83 -5.73 0.40
CA LEU A 300 6.70 -6.58 0.71
C LEU A 300 7.20 -7.83 1.43
N ILE A 301 6.69 -8.05 2.64
CA ILE A 301 6.99 -9.24 3.45
C ILE A 301 5.76 -10.14 3.49
N VAL A 302 5.89 -11.37 3.00
CA VAL A 302 4.77 -12.32 2.85
C VAL A 302 4.91 -13.48 3.81
N ASN A 303 3.85 -13.75 4.57
CA ASN A 303 3.80 -14.92 5.45
C ASN A 303 2.88 -15.99 4.92
N ASN A 304 3.36 -17.22 4.97
CA ASN A 304 2.68 -18.40 4.47
C ASN A 304 1.53 -18.90 5.39
N TRP A 305 1.50 -18.45 6.65
CA TRP A 305 0.51 -18.85 7.68
C TRP A 305 -0.03 -17.62 8.42
N PRO A 306 -1.07 -17.75 9.26
CA PRO A 306 -1.49 -16.66 10.13
C PRO A 306 -0.33 -16.16 11.01
N TRP A 307 -0.11 -14.84 11.00
CA TRP A 307 0.96 -14.21 11.78
C TRP A 307 0.73 -14.34 13.28
N LYS A 308 1.75 -14.79 14.01
CA LYS A 308 1.74 -14.91 15.48
C LYS A 308 2.97 -14.32 16.18
N PHE A 309 3.99 -13.94 15.41
CA PHE A 309 5.26 -13.42 15.93
C PHE A 309 6.08 -12.78 14.80
N GLY A 310 7.05 -11.92 15.12
CA GLY A 310 8.12 -11.54 14.20
C GLY A 310 7.92 -10.24 13.42
N ILE A 311 6.68 -9.78 13.20
CA ILE A 311 6.40 -8.49 12.53
C ILE A 311 7.20 -7.34 13.16
N GLY A 312 7.10 -7.14 14.48
CA GLY A 312 7.82 -6.06 15.17
C GLY A 312 9.34 -6.09 15.00
N HIS A 313 9.93 -7.30 14.88
CA HIS A 313 11.37 -7.47 14.61
C HIS A 313 11.72 -7.07 13.18
N LEU A 314 10.92 -7.52 12.21
CA LEU A 314 11.09 -7.19 10.79
C LEU A 314 10.88 -5.71 10.51
N GLN A 315 9.92 -5.06 11.17
CA GLN A 315 9.72 -3.61 11.09
C GLN A 315 10.98 -2.87 11.52
N ARG A 316 11.52 -3.19 12.70
CA ARG A 316 12.72 -2.52 13.22
C ARG A 316 13.93 -2.68 12.30
N LEU A 317 14.11 -3.86 11.69
CA LEU A 317 15.18 -4.10 10.73
C LEU A 317 15.01 -3.33 9.42
N TYR A 318 13.81 -3.32 8.85
CA TYR A 318 13.62 -2.91 7.45
C TYR A 318 12.91 -1.57 7.27
N GLN A 319 11.93 -1.24 8.10
CA GLN A 319 11.04 -0.07 7.92
C GLN A 319 11.75 1.24 7.59
N PRO A 320 12.80 1.65 8.32
CA PRO A 320 13.40 2.96 8.10
C PRO A 320 14.34 3.03 6.87
N TYR A 321 14.51 1.92 6.13
CA TYR A 321 15.35 1.86 4.93
C TYR A 321 14.55 1.91 3.62
N PHE A 322 13.25 1.64 3.65
CA PHE A 322 12.41 1.59 2.46
C PHE A 322 11.52 2.84 2.27
N ALA A 323 10.87 2.95 1.12
CA ALA A 323 9.77 3.89 0.91
C ALA A 323 8.60 3.54 1.84
N SER A 324 8.30 2.24 1.94
CA SER A 324 7.36 1.62 2.87
C SER A 324 7.71 0.14 3.03
N VAL A 325 7.37 -0.44 4.18
CA VAL A 325 7.36 -1.90 4.39
C VAL A 325 5.91 -2.31 4.56
N VAL A 326 5.46 -3.28 3.77
CA VAL A 326 4.09 -3.79 3.79
C VAL A 326 4.10 -5.28 4.12
N PHE A 327 3.29 -5.68 5.09
CA PHE A 327 3.11 -7.07 5.47
C PHE A 327 1.88 -7.64 4.79
N CYS A 328 2.02 -8.76 4.09
CA CYS A 328 0.88 -9.46 3.49
C CYS A 328 0.78 -10.88 4.03
N GLY A 329 -0.41 -11.29 4.42
CA GLY A 329 -0.66 -12.57 5.05
C GLY A 329 -1.97 -12.55 5.84
N SER A 330 -2.41 -13.71 6.30
CA SER A 330 -3.55 -13.76 7.22
C SER A 330 -3.13 -13.12 8.54
N TYR A 331 -3.80 -12.03 8.91
CA TYR A 331 -3.48 -11.24 10.10
C TYR A 331 -4.73 -10.98 10.93
N TYR A 332 -4.64 -11.32 12.22
CA TYR A 332 -5.69 -11.18 13.22
C TYR A 332 -5.09 -10.44 14.42
N PRO A 333 -5.31 -9.12 14.56
CA PRO A 333 -4.63 -8.28 15.56
C PRO A 333 -4.72 -8.80 16.99
N GLU A 334 -5.90 -9.28 17.39
CA GLU A 334 -6.13 -9.81 18.74
C GLU A 334 -5.30 -11.08 19.02
N GLU A 335 -5.24 -12.01 18.07
CA GLU A 335 -4.40 -13.21 18.18
C GLU A 335 -2.91 -12.86 18.22
N TYR A 336 -2.50 -11.85 17.43
CA TYR A 336 -1.12 -11.40 17.36
C TYR A 336 -0.69 -10.74 18.69
N GLN A 337 -1.51 -9.86 19.24
CA GLN A 337 -1.25 -9.20 20.53
C GLN A 337 -1.10 -10.24 21.65
N ASN A 338 -2.01 -11.21 21.74
CA ASN A 338 -1.92 -12.27 22.75
C ASN A 338 -0.66 -13.14 22.62
N SER A 339 -0.18 -13.38 21.40
CA SER A 339 0.98 -14.23 21.14
C SER A 339 2.33 -13.49 21.21
N SER A 340 2.32 -12.17 21.03
CA SER A 340 3.50 -11.29 21.08
C SER A 340 3.87 -10.83 22.49
N GLN A 341 2.96 -10.94 23.48
CA GLN A 341 3.19 -10.61 24.91
C GLN A 341 4.39 -11.32 25.59
N GLN A 342 5.07 -12.26 24.91
CA GLN A 342 6.22 -12.99 25.42
C GLN A 342 7.51 -12.77 24.59
N GLY A 343 7.71 -11.59 23.97
CA GLY A 343 8.99 -11.22 23.37
C GLY A 343 8.97 -9.99 22.44
N PHE A 344 10.11 -9.73 21.79
CA PHE A 344 10.34 -8.68 20.77
C PHE A 344 9.44 -8.87 19.54
N GLY A 345 8.20 -8.40 19.66
CA GLY A 345 7.13 -8.71 18.70
C GLY A 345 6.06 -7.62 18.56
N GLU A 346 6.06 -6.57 19.37
CA GLU A 346 5.09 -5.47 19.19
C GLU A 346 5.35 -4.72 17.87
N THR A 347 4.28 -4.50 17.13
CA THR A 347 4.29 -3.69 15.90
C THR A 347 4.55 -2.23 16.23
N GLN A 348 5.24 -1.54 15.32
CA GLN A 348 5.47 -0.09 15.40
C GLN A 348 4.57 0.64 14.41
N ASN A 349 4.13 1.86 14.76
CA ASN A 349 3.44 2.74 13.82
C ASN A 349 4.48 3.54 12.99
N PRO A 350 4.23 3.77 11.69
CA PRO A 350 3.09 3.25 10.92
C PRO A 350 3.19 1.73 10.68
N PHE A 351 2.05 1.04 10.74
CA PHE A 351 1.96 -0.40 10.45
C PHE A 351 1.11 -0.65 9.20
N ASN A 352 1.77 -1.04 8.11
CA ASN A 352 1.11 -1.25 6.82
C ASN A 352 0.90 -2.75 6.55
N PHE A 353 -0.35 -3.15 6.30
CA PHE A 353 -0.66 -4.55 6.02
C PHE A 353 -1.77 -4.75 4.99
N ILE A 354 -1.75 -5.91 4.35
CA ILE A 354 -2.82 -6.43 3.50
C ILE A 354 -3.21 -7.80 4.04
N HIS A 355 -4.46 -7.92 4.50
CA HIS A 355 -5.00 -9.21 4.90
C HIS A 355 -5.29 -10.06 3.66
N ILE A 356 -4.91 -11.33 3.69
CA ILE A 356 -5.28 -12.33 2.69
C ILE A 356 -5.88 -13.55 3.37
N ASN A 357 -7.00 -14.04 2.79
CA ASN A 357 -7.69 -15.19 3.34
C ASN A 357 -6.75 -16.41 3.33
N PRO A 358 -6.78 -17.28 4.35
CA PRO A 358 -5.98 -18.50 4.39
C PRO A 358 -6.15 -19.39 3.14
N THR A 359 -7.34 -19.39 2.55
CA THR A 359 -7.64 -20.16 1.32
C THR A 359 -6.96 -19.57 0.07
N GLU A 360 -6.72 -18.25 0.04
CA GLU A 360 -6.11 -17.57 -1.09
C GLU A 360 -4.59 -17.75 -1.07
N ILE A 361 -3.94 -17.57 0.08
CA ILE A 361 -2.48 -17.76 0.19
C ILE A 361 -2.07 -19.24 0.20
N TYR A 362 -2.97 -20.12 0.70
CA TYR A 362 -2.84 -21.58 0.78
C TYR A 362 -1.43 -22.06 1.16
N ARG A 363 -1.05 -21.92 2.43
CA ARG A 363 0.27 -22.35 2.97
C ARG A 363 1.46 -21.76 2.18
N GLY A 364 1.28 -20.58 1.59
CA GLY A 364 2.29 -19.91 0.77
C GLY A 364 2.29 -20.25 -0.72
N PHE A 365 1.50 -21.23 -1.17
CA PHE A 365 1.52 -21.70 -2.56
C PHE A 365 1.21 -20.60 -3.56
N LEU A 366 0.43 -19.61 -3.14
CA LEU A 366 -0.04 -18.51 -3.97
C LEU A 366 0.40 -17.14 -3.40
N GLY A 367 1.42 -17.13 -2.54
CA GLY A 367 1.88 -15.92 -1.83
C GLY A 367 2.35 -14.78 -2.75
N TYR A 368 2.74 -15.08 -4.00
CA TYR A 368 3.08 -14.05 -5.00
C TYR A 368 1.91 -13.10 -5.31
N HIS A 369 0.67 -13.51 -5.03
CA HIS A 369 -0.52 -12.68 -5.21
C HIS A 369 -0.49 -11.44 -4.30
N CYS A 370 0.19 -11.50 -3.16
CA CYS A 370 0.41 -10.34 -2.29
C CYS A 370 1.05 -9.16 -3.03
N LEU A 371 1.92 -9.41 -4.01
CA LEU A 371 2.52 -8.33 -4.80
C LEU A 371 1.54 -7.72 -5.80
N THR A 372 0.61 -8.51 -6.35
CA THR A 372 -0.43 -7.94 -7.21
C THR A 372 -1.41 -7.10 -6.38
N LEU A 373 -1.76 -7.53 -5.17
CA LEU A 373 -2.57 -6.74 -4.23
C LEU A 373 -1.86 -5.45 -3.81
N LEU A 374 -0.56 -5.50 -3.51
CA LEU A 374 0.21 -4.32 -3.19
C LEU A 374 0.28 -3.33 -4.37
N HIS A 375 0.34 -3.84 -5.60
CA HIS A 375 0.27 -2.99 -6.77
C HIS A 375 -1.09 -2.25 -6.88
N GLU A 376 -2.20 -2.92 -6.56
CA GLU A 376 -3.55 -2.33 -6.54
C GLU A 376 -3.70 -1.19 -5.53
N VAL A 377 -2.88 -1.13 -4.48
CA VAL A 377 -2.83 0.00 -3.54
C VAL A 377 -2.51 1.32 -4.24
N GLY A 378 -1.73 1.29 -5.32
CA GLY A 378 -1.43 2.49 -6.09
C GLY A 378 -0.47 3.46 -5.39
N LEU A 379 0.56 2.93 -4.71
CA LEU A 379 1.64 3.75 -4.13
C LEU A 379 2.33 4.61 -5.20
N GLN A 380 2.58 5.87 -4.86
CA GLN A 380 3.10 6.89 -5.78
C GLN A 380 4.63 7.01 -5.67
N ASN A 381 5.28 7.56 -6.71
CA ASN A 381 6.70 7.95 -6.67
C ASN A 381 7.70 6.86 -6.23
N ILE A 382 7.39 5.58 -6.48
CA ILE A 382 8.26 4.43 -6.22
C ILE A 382 8.90 3.91 -7.50
N GLU A 383 10.09 3.31 -7.38
CA GLU A 383 10.86 2.72 -8.48
C GLU A 383 10.59 1.21 -8.69
N GLY A 384 10.01 0.53 -7.70
CA GLY A 384 9.78 -0.91 -7.76
C GLY A 384 9.43 -1.53 -6.40
N TYR A 385 9.36 -2.87 -6.42
CA TYR A 385 8.86 -3.69 -5.32
C TYR A 385 9.79 -4.87 -5.06
N ILE A 386 10.19 -5.05 -3.81
CA ILE A 386 10.97 -6.20 -3.35
C ILE A 386 10.00 -7.13 -2.63
N PHE A 387 9.88 -8.36 -3.11
CA PHE A 387 9.15 -9.44 -2.46
C PHE A 387 10.10 -10.26 -1.59
N MET A 388 9.69 -10.57 -0.36
CA MET A 388 10.42 -11.42 0.56
C MET A 388 9.46 -12.27 1.40
N ALA A 389 9.76 -13.55 1.61
CA ALA A 389 9.04 -14.38 2.58
C ALA A 389 9.38 -13.98 4.03
N ASP A 390 8.49 -14.24 4.99
CA ASP A 390 8.66 -13.90 6.41
C ASP A 390 9.85 -14.60 7.08
N ASP A 391 10.27 -15.75 6.54
CA ASP A 391 11.46 -16.49 6.94
C ASP A 391 12.63 -16.34 5.96
N ALA A 392 12.65 -15.28 5.14
CA ALA A 392 13.83 -14.88 4.39
C ALA A 392 14.55 -13.71 5.07
N HIS A 393 15.87 -13.67 4.95
CA HIS A 393 16.70 -12.57 5.42
C HIS A 393 17.31 -11.83 4.25
N PHE A 394 17.13 -10.51 4.21
CA PHE A 394 17.67 -9.61 3.20
C PHE A 394 18.83 -8.77 3.75
N ASN A 395 20.02 -8.92 3.17
CA ASN A 395 21.17 -8.05 3.42
C ASN A 395 21.04 -6.75 2.59
N ILE A 396 20.49 -5.70 3.18
CA ILE A 396 20.12 -4.44 2.48
C ILE A 396 21.30 -3.57 2.01
N TRP A 397 22.53 -4.02 2.22
CA TRP A 397 23.73 -3.38 1.69
C TRP A 397 24.19 -4.01 0.36
N GLN A 398 23.58 -5.12 -0.06
CA GLN A 398 23.89 -5.75 -1.34
C GLN A 398 23.17 -5.02 -2.47
N ARG A 399 23.91 -4.60 -3.51
CA ARG A 399 23.27 -4.03 -4.70
C ARG A 399 22.78 -5.10 -5.65
N ILE A 400 21.66 -4.74 -6.25
CA ILE A 400 21.04 -5.36 -7.41
C ILE A 400 20.85 -4.26 -8.44
N ASP A 401 20.82 -4.60 -9.72
CA ASP A 401 20.40 -3.68 -10.77
C ASP A 401 18.88 -3.39 -10.70
N PHE A 402 18.50 -2.23 -10.16
CA PHE A 402 17.10 -1.85 -9.98
C PHE A 402 16.34 -1.55 -11.29
N THR A 403 17.01 -1.57 -12.45
CA THR A 403 16.37 -1.29 -13.75
C THR A 403 15.69 -2.52 -14.37
N ARG A 404 15.99 -3.72 -13.88
CA ARG A 404 15.44 -4.99 -14.37
C ARG A 404 15.02 -5.91 -13.22
N VAL A 405 14.30 -6.96 -13.55
CA VAL A 405 13.85 -7.96 -12.56
C VAL A 405 15.06 -8.63 -11.91
N PHE A 406 14.99 -8.88 -10.60
CA PHE A 406 15.98 -9.68 -9.90
C PHE A 406 15.32 -10.90 -9.28
N HIS A 407 15.95 -12.06 -9.44
CA HIS A 407 15.54 -13.30 -8.78
C HIS A 407 16.78 -14.01 -8.24
N VAL A 408 16.78 -14.38 -6.96
CA VAL A 408 18.00 -14.87 -6.27
C VAL A 408 18.72 -15.96 -7.06
N VAL A 409 18.00 -16.99 -7.50
CA VAL A 409 18.56 -18.14 -8.22
C VAL A 409 18.39 -18.09 -9.74
N GLY A 410 17.55 -17.18 -10.24
CA GLY A 410 17.02 -17.26 -11.62
C GLY A 410 16.30 -18.58 -11.87
N MET A 411 16.57 -19.20 -13.02
CA MET A 411 16.00 -20.49 -13.39
C MET A 411 16.63 -21.67 -12.64
N ASP A 412 16.01 -22.05 -11.52
CA ASP A 412 16.46 -23.15 -10.68
C ASP A 412 15.76 -24.47 -11.04
N VAL A 413 16.49 -25.35 -11.76
CA VAL A 413 16.04 -26.69 -12.22
C VAL A 413 15.11 -26.69 -13.46
N PRO A 414 15.62 -26.34 -14.65
CA PRO A 414 14.81 -26.14 -15.88
C PRO A 414 14.11 -27.41 -16.39
N THR A 415 14.53 -28.60 -15.96
CA THR A 415 13.96 -29.89 -16.40
C THR A 415 13.07 -30.56 -15.35
N SER A 416 12.90 -29.95 -14.16
CA SER A 416 12.12 -30.55 -13.07
C SER A 416 10.66 -30.70 -13.45
N LYS A 417 10.11 -31.91 -13.23
CA LYS A 417 8.68 -32.20 -13.25
C LYS A 417 8.01 -32.10 -11.88
N GLY A 418 8.77 -31.73 -10.83
CA GLY A 418 8.38 -31.84 -9.42
C GLY A 418 6.96 -31.36 -9.11
N TRP A 419 6.76 -30.05 -8.97
CA TRP A 419 5.45 -29.48 -8.64
C TRP A 419 4.42 -29.58 -9.78
N TRP A 420 4.84 -29.90 -11.00
CA TRP A 420 3.95 -30.08 -12.14
C TRP A 420 3.00 -31.27 -11.98
N THR A 421 3.39 -32.31 -11.24
CA THR A 421 2.53 -33.47 -10.96
C THR A 421 1.48 -33.21 -9.87
N ASN A 422 1.48 -32.03 -9.24
CA ASN A 422 0.47 -31.69 -8.25
C ASN A 422 -0.94 -31.69 -8.89
N PRO A 423 -1.94 -32.34 -8.29
CA PRO A 423 -3.27 -32.54 -8.89
C PRO A 423 -4.10 -31.24 -9.01
N VAL A 424 -3.69 -30.17 -8.32
CA VAL A 424 -4.40 -28.88 -8.36
C VAL A 424 -3.50 -27.78 -8.92
N TYR A 425 -2.27 -27.67 -8.42
CA TYR A 425 -1.43 -26.49 -8.58
C TYR A 425 -0.33 -26.60 -9.66
N GLY A 426 -0.24 -27.76 -10.33
CA GLY A 426 0.72 -28.03 -11.39
C GLY A 426 0.10 -27.97 -12.79
N THR A 427 0.28 -29.03 -13.57
CA THR A 427 -0.27 -29.16 -14.93
C THR A 427 -1.80 -28.92 -15.01
N PRO A 428 -2.63 -29.33 -14.04
CA PRO A 428 -4.05 -28.98 -14.05
C PRO A 428 -4.32 -27.47 -13.99
N ALA A 429 -3.52 -26.70 -13.23
CA ALA A 429 -3.60 -25.24 -13.23
C ALA A 429 -3.23 -24.64 -14.58
N ALA A 430 -2.15 -25.14 -15.19
CA ALA A 430 -1.74 -24.73 -16.54
C ALA A 430 -2.83 -24.93 -17.60
N LYS A 431 -3.55 -26.06 -17.54
CA LYS A 431 -4.69 -26.31 -18.44
C LYS A 431 -5.83 -25.30 -18.23
N ARG A 432 -6.12 -24.94 -16.97
CA ARG A 432 -7.14 -23.92 -16.67
C ARG A 432 -6.74 -22.54 -17.18
N ILE A 433 -5.47 -22.14 -17.02
CA ILE A 433 -4.93 -20.88 -17.56
C ILE A 433 -5.14 -20.80 -19.07
N ILE A 434 -4.79 -21.86 -19.81
CA ILE A 434 -4.95 -21.89 -21.27
C ILE A 434 -6.42 -21.78 -21.65
N SER A 435 -7.30 -22.49 -20.94
CA SER A 435 -8.74 -22.41 -21.16
C SER A 435 -9.29 -21.01 -20.87
N GLU A 436 -8.78 -20.30 -19.85
CA GLU A 436 -9.19 -18.93 -19.57
C GLU A 436 -8.76 -17.99 -20.70
N ILE A 437 -7.51 -18.06 -21.12
CA ILE A 437 -6.98 -17.21 -22.20
C ILE A 437 -7.72 -17.43 -23.52
N GLN A 438 -8.10 -18.66 -23.84
CA GLN A 438 -8.86 -18.97 -25.06
C GLN A 438 -10.28 -18.41 -25.06
N ASN A 439 -10.86 -18.21 -23.87
CA ASN A 439 -12.27 -17.82 -23.71
C ASN A 439 -12.47 -16.37 -23.25
N THR A 440 -11.41 -15.69 -22.81
CA THR A 440 -11.52 -14.32 -22.30
C THR A 440 -11.65 -13.28 -23.41
N THR A 441 -12.46 -12.25 -23.16
CA THR A 441 -12.52 -11.02 -23.98
C THR A 441 -11.80 -9.84 -23.31
N ASP A 442 -11.18 -10.08 -22.15
CA ASP A 442 -10.44 -9.07 -21.41
C ASP A 442 -9.15 -8.69 -22.16
N THR A 443 -9.13 -7.46 -22.66
CA THR A 443 -8.02 -6.95 -23.47
C THR A 443 -6.71 -6.89 -22.69
N GLU A 444 -6.74 -6.57 -21.40
CA GLU A 444 -5.53 -6.49 -20.57
C GLU A 444 -4.92 -7.87 -20.37
N LYS A 445 -5.75 -8.89 -20.11
CA LYS A 445 -5.29 -10.29 -20.01
C LYS A 445 -4.68 -10.80 -21.31
N LEU A 446 -5.30 -10.48 -22.45
CA LEU A 446 -4.81 -10.88 -23.77
C LEU A 446 -3.49 -10.19 -24.14
N GLU A 447 -3.34 -8.90 -23.81
CA GLU A 447 -2.09 -8.16 -24.01
C GLU A 447 -0.96 -8.69 -23.12
N ALA A 448 -1.23 -8.97 -21.85
CA ALA A 448 -0.27 -9.59 -20.96
C ALA A 448 0.16 -10.98 -21.44
N TRP A 449 -0.78 -11.81 -21.93
CA TRP A 449 -0.46 -13.12 -22.51
C TRP A 449 0.40 -13.01 -23.77
N LYS A 450 0.13 -12.02 -24.62
CA LYS A 450 0.95 -11.73 -25.81
C LYS A 450 2.37 -11.29 -25.43
N LYS A 451 2.51 -10.43 -24.41
CA LYS A 451 3.82 -10.04 -23.87
C LYS A 451 4.56 -11.24 -23.28
N PHE A 452 3.85 -12.14 -22.60
CA PHE A 452 4.40 -13.40 -22.09
C PHE A 452 4.98 -14.27 -23.20
N GLU A 453 4.21 -14.55 -24.26
CA GLU A 453 4.71 -15.34 -25.40
C GLU A 453 5.87 -14.67 -26.11
N THR A 454 5.78 -13.36 -26.35
CA THR A 454 6.84 -12.58 -27.01
C THR A 454 8.13 -12.66 -26.21
N GLY A 455 8.06 -12.47 -24.88
CA GLY A 455 9.21 -12.59 -23.99
C GLY A 455 9.85 -13.98 -24.05
N LEU A 456 9.04 -15.04 -23.94
CA LEU A 456 9.53 -16.42 -24.08
C LEU A 456 10.29 -16.63 -25.38
N ARG A 457 9.79 -16.06 -26.49
CA ARG A 457 10.43 -16.16 -27.81
C ARG A 457 11.73 -15.36 -27.87
N THR A 458 11.71 -14.12 -27.40
CA THR A 458 12.89 -13.22 -27.36
C THR A 458 14.05 -13.83 -26.59
N PHE A 459 13.77 -14.50 -25.45
CA PHE A 459 14.80 -15.13 -24.62
C PHE A 459 15.07 -16.61 -24.98
N GLY A 460 14.55 -17.09 -26.12
CA GLY A 460 14.87 -18.41 -26.67
C GLY A 460 14.25 -19.60 -25.95
N TYR A 461 13.22 -19.38 -25.14
CA TYR A 461 12.52 -20.44 -24.40
C TYR A 461 11.50 -21.21 -25.23
N ILE A 462 11.00 -20.59 -26.31
CA ILE A 462 10.15 -21.22 -27.30
C ILE A 462 10.68 -20.93 -28.70
N SER A 463 10.61 -21.93 -29.57
CA SER A 463 10.94 -21.78 -31.00
C SER A 463 9.85 -20.97 -31.73
N PRO A 464 10.12 -20.41 -32.93
CA PRO A 464 9.14 -19.65 -33.73
C PRO A 464 7.78 -20.34 -33.93
N ASN A 465 7.74 -21.68 -33.94
CA ASN A 465 6.52 -22.47 -34.16
C ASN A 465 5.80 -22.89 -32.87
N GLN A 466 6.35 -22.54 -31.71
CA GLN A 466 5.76 -22.82 -30.40
C GLN A 466 5.08 -21.57 -29.83
N THR A 467 4.10 -21.81 -28.97
CA THR A 467 3.29 -20.81 -28.26
C THR A 467 3.62 -20.79 -26.77
N ALA A 468 3.12 -19.78 -26.05
CA ALA A 468 3.16 -19.76 -24.59
C ALA A 468 2.41 -20.95 -23.95
N ALA A 469 1.36 -21.45 -24.62
CA ALA A 469 0.62 -22.63 -24.17
C ALA A 469 1.50 -23.89 -24.21
N ASP A 470 2.32 -24.05 -25.25
CA ASP A 470 3.25 -25.18 -25.36
C ASP A 470 4.29 -25.16 -24.24
N ASP A 471 4.81 -23.98 -23.89
CA ASP A 471 5.74 -23.83 -22.77
C ASP A 471 5.10 -24.19 -21.43
N LEU A 472 3.87 -23.75 -21.19
CA LEU A 472 3.15 -24.03 -19.96
C LEU A 472 2.80 -25.51 -19.83
N LEU A 473 2.37 -26.16 -20.93
CA LEU A 473 2.04 -27.58 -20.98
C LEU A 473 3.26 -28.50 -21.01
N SER A 474 4.47 -27.97 -21.25
CA SER A 474 5.70 -28.76 -21.19
C SER A 474 5.88 -29.44 -19.82
N GLY A 475 5.31 -28.87 -18.76
CA GLY A 475 5.35 -29.43 -17.42
C GLY A 475 6.76 -29.46 -16.83
N LYS A 476 7.62 -28.51 -17.24
CA LYS A 476 9.05 -28.46 -16.89
C LYS A 476 9.43 -27.10 -16.31
N GLY A 477 10.42 -27.11 -15.43
CA GLY A 477 11.03 -25.90 -14.87
C GLY A 477 10.28 -25.40 -13.64
N ARG A 478 11.05 -24.93 -12.66
CA ARG A 478 10.56 -24.23 -11.47
C ARG A 478 11.63 -23.22 -11.03
N SER A 479 11.35 -22.40 -10.03
CA SER A 479 12.34 -21.53 -9.42
C SER A 479 11.97 -21.30 -7.96
N VAL A 480 12.91 -21.43 -7.04
CA VAL A 480 12.66 -21.15 -5.62
C VAL A 480 12.54 -19.63 -5.45
N SER A 481 11.39 -19.15 -4.99
CA SER A 481 10.96 -17.75 -5.14
C SER A 481 10.52 -17.11 -3.82
N ASP A 482 11.31 -17.29 -2.76
CA ASP A 482 11.09 -16.61 -1.47
C ASP A 482 11.65 -15.18 -1.45
N PHE A 483 12.39 -14.76 -2.49
CA PHE A 483 12.89 -13.40 -2.66
C PHE A 483 13.05 -13.01 -4.13
N PHE A 484 12.51 -11.88 -4.54
CA PHE A 484 12.70 -11.29 -5.87
C PHE A 484 12.35 -9.79 -5.89
N TYR A 485 12.79 -9.07 -6.92
CA TYR A 485 12.47 -7.66 -7.12
C TYR A 485 11.88 -7.43 -8.51
N ILE A 486 10.82 -6.61 -8.57
CA ILE A 486 10.11 -6.21 -9.78
C ILE A 486 10.19 -4.67 -9.92
N PRO A 487 10.81 -4.15 -10.98
CA PRO A 487 10.85 -2.71 -11.23
C PRO A 487 9.47 -2.17 -11.63
N LYS A 488 9.24 -0.87 -11.43
CA LYS A 488 8.00 -0.18 -11.81
C LYS A 488 7.67 -0.32 -13.30
N SER A 489 8.68 -0.48 -14.16
CA SER A 489 8.50 -0.73 -15.61
C SER A 489 7.87 -2.08 -15.93
N GLU A 490 7.96 -3.07 -15.03
CA GLU A 490 7.45 -4.43 -15.24
C GLU A 490 6.26 -4.78 -14.35
N ILE A 491 5.90 -3.93 -13.37
CA ILE A 491 4.88 -4.29 -12.37
C ILE A 491 3.47 -4.47 -12.97
N ASP A 492 3.07 -3.65 -13.94
CA ASP A 492 1.74 -3.77 -14.55
C ASP A 492 1.62 -5.11 -15.27
N TYR A 493 2.66 -5.47 -16.03
CA TYR A 493 2.74 -6.78 -16.69
C TYR A 493 2.78 -7.93 -15.68
N TYR A 494 3.62 -7.84 -14.65
CA TYR A 494 3.68 -8.82 -13.57
C TYR A 494 2.30 -9.00 -12.91
N SER A 495 1.64 -7.91 -12.56
CA SER A 495 0.36 -7.92 -11.86
C SER A 495 -0.70 -8.68 -12.67
N THR A 496 -0.85 -8.35 -13.96
CA THR A 496 -1.84 -8.98 -14.83
C THR A 496 -1.55 -10.46 -15.06
N ILE A 497 -0.30 -10.82 -15.43
CA ILE A 497 0.03 -12.23 -15.73
C ILE A 497 -0.01 -13.11 -14.48
N MET A 498 0.50 -12.61 -13.34
CA MET A 498 0.47 -13.35 -12.09
C MET A 498 -0.94 -13.46 -11.54
N ARG A 499 -1.83 -12.48 -11.81
CA ARG A 499 -3.24 -12.60 -11.44
C ARG A 499 -3.93 -13.74 -12.20
N ILE A 500 -3.69 -13.89 -13.50
CA ILE A 500 -4.18 -15.03 -14.29
C ILE A 500 -3.68 -16.34 -13.67
N PHE A 501 -2.41 -16.40 -13.28
CA PHE A 501 -1.84 -17.58 -12.63
C PHE A 501 -2.48 -17.85 -11.26
N PHE A 502 -2.73 -16.82 -10.46
CA PHE A 502 -3.38 -16.90 -9.16
C PHE A 502 -4.82 -17.43 -9.25
N GLU A 503 -5.65 -16.83 -10.12
CA GLU A 503 -7.06 -17.21 -10.31
C GLU A 503 -7.18 -18.68 -10.71
N ASN A 504 -6.18 -19.19 -11.44
CA ASN A 504 -6.10 -20.59 -11.85
C ASN A 504 -5.27 -21.48 -10.92
N LYS A 505 -4.80 -20.97 -9.78
CA LYS A 505 -4.08 -21.69 -8.72
C LYS A 505 -2.76 -22.31 -9.20
N LEU A 506 -1.94 -21.62 -9.97
CA LEU A 506 -0.60 -22.10 -10.34
C LEU A 506 0.38 -21.89 -9.18
N PHE A 507 1.12 -22.93 -8.79
CA PHE A 507 2.04 -22.85 -7.65
C PHE A 507 3.15 -21.79 -7.84
N LEU A 508 3.50 -21.07 -6.76
CA LEU A 508 4.50 -19.98 -6.70
C LEU A 508 5.76 -20.26 -7.52
N GLU A 509 6.44 -21.38 -7.27
CA GLU A 509 7.70 -21.69 -7.94
C GLU A 509 7.53 -21.97 -9.44
N LEU A 510 6.32 -22.29 -9.88
CA LEU A 510 5.98 -22.45 -11.31
C LEU A 510 5.61 -21.09 -11.91
N ALA A 511 4.76 -20.33 -11.21
CA ALA A 511 4.27 -19.02 -11.65
C ALA A 511 5.42 -18.01 -11.82
N VAL A 512 6.27 -17.85 -10.80
CA VAL A 512 7.42 -16.94 -10.86
C VAL A 512 8.43 -17.42 -11.89
N ASN A 513 8.66 -18.74 -12.01
CA ASN A 513 9.51 -19.29 -13.06
C ASN A 513 9.03 -18.92 -14.46
N ARG A 514 7.71 -18.96 -14.71
CA ARG A 514 7.15 -18.55 -15.99
C ARG A 514 7.35 -17.05 -16.23
N PHE A 515 7.04 -16.22 -15.24
CA PHE A 515 7.27 -14.78 -15.34
C PHE A 515 8.74 -14.43 -15.63
N ILE A 516 9.71 -14.97 -14.90
CA ILE A 516 11.13 -14.62 -15.11
C ILE A 516 11.67 -15.10 -16.47
N ARG A 517 11.03 -16.08 -17.12
CA ARG A 517 11.39 -16.51 -18.48
C ARG A 517 10.89 -15.56 -19.56
N SER A 518 9.91 -14.71 -19.29
CA SER A 518 9.40 -13.75 -20.26
C SER A 518 9.97 -12.34 -20.11
N VAL A 519 10.87 -12.12 -19.15
CA VAL A 519 11.48 -10.81 -18.87
C VAL A 519 12.98 -10.91 -18.74
N ARG A 520 13.65 -9.78 -18.96
CA ARG A 520 15.07 -9.63 -18.67
C ARG A 520 15.27 -9.66 -17.16
N HIS A 521 16.17 -10.52 -16.66
CA HIS A 521 16.37 -10.66 -15.22
C HIS A 521 17.82 -10.95 -14.85
N GLN A 522 18.21 -10.52 -13.65
CA GLN A 522 19.51 -10.81 -13.05
C GLN A 522 19.38 -11.79 -11.89
N THR A 523 20.54 -12.33 -11.49
CA THR A 523 20.67 -13.32 -10.41
C THR A 523 21.77 -12.96 -9.41
N SER A 524 21.68 -13.53 -8.20
CA SER A 524 22.68 -13.32 -7.15
C SER A 524 23.97 -14.12 -7.41
N ASN A 525 25.12 -13.55 -7.07
CA ASN A 525 26.42 -14.24 -7.16
C ASN A 525 26.49 -15.47 -6.25
N LEU A 526 25.94 -15.39 -5.02
CA LEU A 526 25.92 -16.49 -4.04
C LEU A 526 24.63 -17.31 -4.07
N ARG A 527 23.95 -17.38 -5.22
CA ARG A 527 22.66 -18.05 -5.36
C ARG A 527 22.60 -19.50 -4.92
N ALA A 528 23.70 -20.26 -5.07
CA ALA A 528 23.73 -21.69 -4.77
C ALA A 528 23.65 -21.99 -3.26
N THR A 529 23.98 -21.01 -2.42
CA THR A 529 24.00 -21.13 -0.95
C THR A 529 22.89 -20.31 -0.28
N SER A 530 22.13 -19.53 -1.05
CA SER A 530 21.00 -18.73 -0.55
C SER A 530 19.82 -19.57 -0.05
N TYR A 531 19.66 -20.82 -0.50
CA TYR A 531 18.52 -21.68 -0.13
C TYR A 531 18.96 -22.98 0.56
N LEU A 532 18.55 -23.19 1.82
CA LEU A 532 18.96 -24.32 2.67
C LEU A 532 17.93 -25.44 2.79
N TRP A 533 17.33 -25.86 1.69
CA TRP A 533 16.38 -26.98 1.70
C TRP A 533 17.01 -28.27 2.23
N GLY A 534 16.35 -28.92 3.20
CA GLY A 534 16.83 -30.14 3.85
C GLY A 534 17.93 -29.95 4.91
N ASN A 535 18.54 -28.76 5.01
CA ASN A 535 19.63 -28.46 5.96
C ASN A 535 19.40 -27.14 6.71
N ARG A 536 18.14 -26.79 6.99
CA ARG A 536 17.73 -25.48 7.53
C ARG A 536 18.47 -25.06 8.81
N GLY A 537 18.86 -26.02 9.65
CA GLY A 537 19.60 -25.74 10.89
C GLY A 537 21.03 -25.26 10.67
N LYS A 538 21.59 -25.43 9.47
CA LYS A 538 22.97 -25.06 9.12
C LYS A 538 23.12 -23.61 8.65
N TRP A 539 22.11 -22.79 8.89
CA TRP A 539 22.16 -21.39 8.51
C TRP A 539 23.34 -20.62 9.14
N PRO A 540 23.79 -20.88 10.40
CA PRO A 540 24.91 -20.13 10.98
C PRO A 540 26.24 -20.39 10.28
N GLU A 541 26.43 -21.60 9.71
CA GLU A 541 27.66 -21.98 9.00
C GLU A 541 27.67 -21.50 7.54
N VAL A 542 26.49 -21.35 6.93
CA VAL A 542 26.36 -21.01 5.51
C VAL A 542 26.14 -19.51 5.28
N TYR A 543 25.56 -18.78 6.25
CA TYR A 543 25.32 -17.35 6.11
C TYR A 543 26.59 -16.60 5.72
N ASN A 544 26.44 -15.68 4.76
CA ASN A 544 27.51 -14.81 4.32
C ASN A 544 26.97 -13.40 4.04
N VAL A 545 27.70 -12.39 4.50
CA VAL A 545 27.34 -10.97 4.33
C VAL A 545 27.27 -10.53 2.86
N ASN A 546 27.86 -11.29 1.94
CA ASN A 546 27.84 -11.05 0.50
C ASN A 546 26.62 -11.67 -0.21
N MET A 547 25.74 -12.38 0.50
CA MET A 547 24.49 -12.89 -0.07
C MET A 547 23.50 -11.75 -0.19
N VAL A 548 22.74 -11.66 -1.30
CA VAL A 548 21.60 -10.72 -1.35
C VAL A 548 20.54 -11.14 -0.35
N ALA A 549 20.11 -12.41 -0.41
CA ALA A 549 19.12 -12.95 0.50
C ALA A 549 19.46 -14.40 0.88
N MET A 550 18.89 -14.84 2.01
CA MET A 550 19.00 -16.19 2.55
C MET A 550 17.64 -16.71 3.01
N HIS A 551 17.34 -17.97 2.72
CA HIS A 551 16.13 -18.66 3.18
C HIS A 551 16.41 -20.15 3.46
N PRO A 552 15.80 -20.76 4.48
CA PRO A 552 14.98 -20.13 5.53
C PRO A 552 15.79 -19.68 6.75
N LEU A 553 15.31 -18.62 7.39
CA LEU A 553 15.76 -18.08 8.67
C LEU A 553 14.52 -17.73 9.52
N LYS A 554 13.96 -18.74 10.20
CA LYS A 554 12.68 -18.62 10.93
C LYS A 554 12.83 -17.84 12.23
N LEU A 555 12.20 -16.66 12.32
CA LEU A 555 12.22 -15.82 13.52
C LEU A 555 11.68 -16.51 14.78
N SER A 556 10.74 -17.45 14.63
CA SER A 556 10.23 -18.22 15.77
C SER A 556 11.31 -19.03 16.49
N ALA A 557 12.41 -19.39 15.82
CA ALA A 557 13.56 -20.05 16.44
C ALA A 557 14.33 -19.14 17.40
N PHE A 558 14.17 -17.81 17.27
CA PHE A 558 14.86 -16.79 18.06
C PHE A 558 13.93 -16.14 19.10
N LYS A 559 12.66 -16.58 19.18
CA LYS A 559 11.65 -16.00 20.09
C LYS A 559 12.12 -15.93 21.54
N PHE A 560 12.85 -16.94 22.01
CA PHE A 560 13.35 -17.02 23.39
C PHE A 560 14.84 -16.69 23.49
N PRO A 561 15.32 -16.16 24.63
CA PRO A 561 16.74 -15.83 24.84
C PRO A 561 17.56 -17.11 25.01
N ASN A 562 17.86 -17.78 23.91
CA ASN A 562 18.58 -19.06 23.87
C ASN A 562 19.79 -18.96 22.92
N GLU A 563 20.49 -20.09 22.75
CA GLU A 563 21.66 -20.14 21.88
C GLU A 563 21.35 -19.81 20.40
N ASN A 564 20.15 -20.13 19.90
CA ASN A 564 19.76 -19.77 18.54
C ASN A 564 19.63 -18.26 18.38
N ARG A 565 19.01 -17.57 19.36
CA ARG A 565 18.97 -16.10 19.38
C ARG A 565 20.37 -15.51 19.44
N ARG A 566 21.23 -16.01 20.33
CA ARG A 566 22.64 -15.57 20.45
C ARG A 566 23.40 -15.73 19.13
N LYS A 567 23.25 -16.87 18.44
CA LYS A 567 23.84 -17.11 17.13
C LYS A 567 23.30 -16.14 16.07
N TYR A 568 22.02 -15.83 16.10
CA TYR A 568 21.42 -14.86 15.17
C TYR A 568 21.98 -13.45 15.40
N CYS A 569 22.11 -13.03 16.66
CA CYS A 569 22.77 -11.78 17.01
C CYS A 569 24.24 -11.75 16.55
N GLU A 570 24.97 -12.84 16.74
CA GLU A 570 26.38 -12.94 16.34
C GLU A 570 26.58 -12.95 14.82
N LYS A 571 25.80 -13.74 14.09
CA LYS A 571 26.03 -14.00 12.66
C LYS A 571 25.32 -13.01 11.75
N ILE A 572 24.19 -12.43 12.17
CA ILE A 572 23.37 -11.56 11.34
C ILE A 572 23.42 -10.11 11.82
N LEU A 573 23.05 -9.88 13.09
CA LEU A 573 22.85 -8.52 13.59
C LEU A 573 24.16 -7.79 13.88
N LYS A 574 25.21 -8.49 14.31
CA LYS A 574 26.53 -7.88 14.47
C LYS A 574 27.11 -7.37 13.14
N PRO A 575 27.15 -8.16 12.05
CA PRO A 575 27.52 -7.62 10.75
C PRO A 575 26.62 -6.47 10.30
N TRP A 576 25.29 -6.58 10.46
CA TRP A 576 24.37 -5.50 10.14
C TRP A 576 24.75 -4.18 10.84
N HIS A 577 25.08 -4.25 12.12
CA HIS A 577 25.54 -3.13 12.92
C HIS A 577 26.86 -2.53 12.40
N GLU A 578 27.86 -3.39 12.17
CA GLU A 578 29.17 -2.98 11.66
C GLU A 578 29.05 -2.29 10.29
N ILE A 579 28.22 -2.87 9.41
CA ILE A 579 28.03 -2.41 8.04
C ILE A 579 27.26 -1.08 8.00
N LEU A 580 26.10 -1.02 8.65
CA LEU A 580 25.19 0.12 8.50
C LEU A 580 25.42 1.25 9.51
N PHE A 581 26.13 1.03 10.62
CA PHE A 581 26.31 2.07 11.64
C PHE A 581 27.77 2.45 11.86
N LYS A 582 28.74 1.56 11.59
CA LYS A 582 30.18 1.82 11.85
C LYS A 582 31.03 2.13 10.61
N LYS A 583 30.45 2.13 9.40
CA LYS A 583 31.16 2.37 8.11
C LYS A 583 32.36 1.45 7.87
N SER A 584 32.30 0.19 8.31
CA SER A 584 33.44 -0.73 8.21
C SER A 584 33.41 -1.61 6.96
N GLY A 585 33.57 -1.09 5.74
CA GLY A 585 33.90 -1.98 4.62
C GLY A 585 33.72 -1.45 3.21
N ASN A 586 34.74 -1.67 2.38
CA ASN A 586 34.65 -1.75 0.92
C ASN A 586 33.95 -3.08 0.60
N TYR A 587 32.62 -3.10 0.51
CA TYR A 587 31.90 -4.33 0.19
C TYR A 587 32.00 -4.61 -1.30
N THR A 588 32.25 -5.88 -1.64
CA THR A 588 32.18 -6.34 -3.02
C THR A 588 30.71 -6.45 -3.38
N VAL A 589 30.25 -5.48 -4.15
CA VAL A 589 28.91 -5.43 -4.69
C VAL A 589 28.99 -5.92 -6.12
N LYS A 590 28.10 -6.85 -6.52
CA LYS A 590 27.93 -7.23 -7.93
C LYS A 590 27.69 -5.95 -8.73
N MET A 591 28.62 -5.57 -9.60
CA MET A 591 28.41 -4.41 -10.46
C MET A 591 27.30 -4.74 -11.48
N ASP A 592 26.58 -3.72 -11.97
CA ASP A 592 25.43 -3.91 -12.88
C ASP A 592 25.85 -4.61 -14.20
N ASP A 593 27.14 -4.59 -14.54
CA ASP A 593 27.76 -5.19 -15.72
C ASP A 593 28.38 -6.58 -15.48
N GLU A 594 28.33 -7.12 -14.25
CA GLU A 594 28.82 -8.48 -13.98
C GLU A 594 27.92 -9.55 -14.64
N PRO A 595 28.51 -10.58 -15.27
CA PRO A 595 27.76 -11.57 -16.04
C PRO A 595 26.76 -12.35 -15.18
N ASP A 596 25.52 -12.41 -15.65
CA ASP A 596 24.46 -13.20 -15.03
C ASP A 596 24.57 -14.69 -15.37
N TYR A 597 24.13 -15.55 -14.45
CA TYR A 597 23.95 -16.96 -14.78
C TYR A 597 22.71 -17.14 -15.65
N MET A 598 22.94 -17.56 -16.91
CA MET A 598 21.94 -17.92 -17.92
C MET A 598 20.76 -16.94 -18.05
N ASN A 599 20.84 -16.12 -19.11
CA ASN A 599 19.93 -15.04 -19.51
C ASN A 599 19.93 -13.85 -18.55
N GLY A 600 20.84 -12.90 -18.85
CA GLY A 600 20.91 -11.56 -18.25
C GLY A 600 19.94 -10.55 -18.84
#